data_AF-A0A0V1C4E5-F1
#
_entry.id   AF-A0A0V1C4E5-F1
#
_cell.length_a   1.000
_cell.length_b   1.000
_cell.length_c   1.000
_cell.angle_alpha   90.00
_cell.angle_beta   90.00
_cell.angle_gamma   90.00
#
_symmetry.space_group_name_H-M   'P 1'
#
loop_
_entity.id
_entity.type
_entity.pdbx_description
1 polymer ?
#
loop_
_entity_poly.entity_id
_entity_poly.type
_entity_poly.pdbx_seq_one_letter_code
_entity_poly.pdbx_strand_id
1 'polypeptide(L)' 'MTGTIVYKAPGQDTGKIIEATAAAGNWQDGAASIANDQGHSFATVLQNVVRDNGNIKFLAYNNAPPGVP' A
#
# COMPACT_ATOMS: atom_id res chain seq x y z
N MET A 1 -5.32 -3.46 -16.80
CA MET A 1 -4.69 -3.48 -15.47
C MET A 1 -5.80 -3.44 -14.44
N THR A 2 -5.78 -4.35 -13.47
CA THR A 2 -6.64 -4.31 -12.29
C THR A 2 -5.96 -3.47 -11.22
N GLY A 3 -6.66 -2.51 -10.62
CA GLY A 3 -6.14 -1.77 -9.47
C GLY A 3 -6.40 -2.54 -8.18
N THR A 4 -5.70 -2.22 -7.09
CA THR A 4 -6.09 -2.67 -5.76
C THR A 4 -6.33 -1.46 -4.87
N ILE A 5 -7.37 -1.51 -4.06
CA ILE A 5 -7.62 -0.53 -3.00
C ILE A 5 -7.48 -1.25 -1.66
N VAL A 6 -6.77 -0.61 -0.72
CA VAL A 6 -6.59 -1.07 0.65
C VAL A 6 -7.19 -0.05 1.61
N TYR A 7 -8.00 -0.51 2.55
CA TYR A 7 -8.52 0.32 3.65
C TYR A 7 -8.00 -0.19 4.99
N LYS A 8 -7.28 0.66 5.74
CA LYS A 8 -6.82 0.36 7.10
C LYS A 8 -7.60 1.20 8.10
N ALA A 9 -8.33 0.54 9.01
CA ALA A 9 -9.03 1.25 10.07
C ALA A 9 -8.04 1.89 11.07
N PRO A 10 -8.45 2.97 11.78
CA PRO A 10 -7.68 3.52 12.89
C PRO A 10 -7.34 2.45 13.93
N GLY A 11 -6.08 2.40 14.38
CA GLY A 11 -5.62 1.45 15.39
C GLY A 11 -5.50 -0.02 14.97
N GLN A 12 -5.74 -0.36 13.69
CA GLN A 12 -5.59 -1.74 13.18
C GLN A 12 -4.31 -1.91 12.36
N ASP A 13 -3.56 -2.99 12.55
CA ASP A 13 -2.37 -3.27 11.74
C ASP A 13 -2.72 -3.91 10.39
N THR A 14 -3.87 -4.60 10.34
CA THR A 14 -4.44 -5.19 9.13
C THR A 14 -5.55 -4.28 8.56
N GLY A 15 -5.92 -4.54 7.30
CA GLY A 15 -6.94 -3.78 6.60
C GLY A 15 -7.93 -4.67 5.86
N LYS A 16 -8.76 -4.06 5.02
CA LYS A 16 -9.56 -4.73 4.01
C LYS A 16 -8.98 -4.46 2.62
N ILE A 17 -9.12 -5.41 1.71
CA ILE A 17 -8.60 -5.31 0.33
C ILE A 17 -9.74 -5.56 -0.66
N ILE A 18 -9.76 -4.79 -1.75
CA ILE A 18 -10.60 -5.06 -2.92
C ILE A 18 -9.79 -4.88 -4.19
N GLU A 19 -9.93 -5.83 -5.12
CA GLU A 19 -9.40 -5.68 -6.47
C GLU A 19 -10.39 -4.87 -7.31
N ALA A 20 -9.96 -3.71 -7.79
CA ALA A 20 -10.70 -2.85 -8.70
C ALA A 20 -10.69 -3.48 -10.11
N THR A 21 -11.51 -4.51 -10.27
CA THR A 21 -11.82 -5.18 -11.54
C THR A 21 -13.24 -4.81 -11.99
N ALA A 22 -13.59 -5.10 -13.24
CA ALA A 22 -14.96 -4.91 -13.72
C ALA A 22 -16.00 -5.76 -12.95
N ALA A 23 -15.56 -6.83 -12.29
CA ALA A 23 -16.38 -7.74 -11.48
C ALA A 23 -16.05 -7.64 -9.99
N ALA A 24 -15.54 -6.49 -9.52
CA ALA A 24 -15.14 -6.31 -8.13
C ALA A 24 -16.25 -6.76 -7.16
N GLY A 25 -15.92 -7.71 -6.29
CA GLY A 25 -16.83 -8.28 -5.29
C GLY A 25 -16.75 -7.56 -3.95
N ASN A 26 -17.03 -8.27 -2.87
CA ASN A 26 -16.95 -7.72 -1.52
C ASN A 26 -15.50 -7.46 -1.08
N TRP A 27 -15.34 -6.53 -0.14
CA TRP A 27 -14.10 -6.35 0.62
C TRP A 27 -13.67 -7.65 1.29
N GLN A 28 -12.42 -8.04 1.08
CA GLN A 28 -11.80 -9.21 1.70
C GLN A 28 -10.95 -8.78 2.90
N ASP A 29 -10.77 -9.69 3.86
CA ASP A 29 -9.82 -9.50 4.96
C ASP A 29 -8.39 -9.41 4.43
N GLY A 30 -7.64 -8.41 4.88
CA GLY A 30 -6.21 -8.33 4.63
C GLY A 30 -5.49 -9.43 5.39
N ALA A 31 -4.83 -10.33 4.65
CA ALA A 31 -4.19 -11.52 5.21
C ALA A 31 -3.00 -11.23 6.15
N ALA A 32 -2.41 -10.03 6.07
CA ALA A 32 -1.23 -9.63 6.83
C ALA A 32 -1.26 -8.15 7.20
N SER A 33 -0.38 -7.76 8.13
CA SER A 33 -0.12 -6.36 8.45
C SER A 33 0.27 -5.58 7.20
N ILE A 34 -0.23 -4.35 7.04
CA ILE A 34 0.05 -3.51 5.86
C ILE A 34 1.53 -3.14 5.74
N ALA A 35 2.27 -3.15 6.85
CA ALA A 35 3.70 -2.89 6.89
C ALA A 35 4.55 -4.13 6.58
N ASN A 36 3.94 -5.31 6.41
CA ASN A 36 4.66 -6.52 6.05
C ASN A 36 5.11 -6.46 4.59
N ASP A 37 6.33 -6.92 4.35
CA ASP A 37 6.98 -7.03 3.06
C ASP A 37 6.39 -8.12 2.15
N GLN A 38 5.56 -9.00 2.70
CA GLN A 38 4.97 -10.14 2.00
C GLN A 38 3.45 -10.16 2.16
N GLY A 39 2.74 -10.47 1.07
CA GLY A 39 1.32 -10.85 1.12
C GLY A 39 0.29 -9.83 0.67
N HIS A 40 0.68 -8.70 0.04
CA HIS A 40 -0.27 -7.78 -0.61
C HIS A 40 0.37 -6.88 -1.67
N SER A 41 -0.46 -6.32 -2.54
CA SER A 41 -0.06 -5.49 -3.69
C SER A 41 0.62 -4.17 -3.30
N PHE A 42 0.44 -3.68 -2.06
CA PHE A 42 1.08 -2.47 -1.57
C PHE A 42 2.61 -2.61 -1.50
N ALA A 43 3.10 -3.72 -0.92
CA ALA A 43 4.53 -4.00 -0.86
C ALA A 43 5.14 -4.20 -2.27
N THR A 44 4.41 -4.85 -3.19
CA THR A 44 4.87 -5.09 -4.57
C THR A 44 5.10 -3.78 -5.34
N VAL A 45 4.25 -2.76 -5.17
CA VAL A 45 4.46 -1.46 -5.82
C VAL A 45 5.74 -0.78 -5.32
N LEU A 46 6.06 -0.92 -4.03
CA LEU A 46 7.23 -0.30 -3.42
C LEU A 46 8.53 -1.10 -3.61
N GLN A 47 8.47 -2.38 -4.01
CA GLN A 47 9.66 -3.24 -4.13
C GLN A 47 10.78 -2.62 -4.99
N ASN A 48 10.41 -2.05 -6.15
CA ASN A 48 11.36 -1.40 -7.05
C ASN A 48 11.83 -0.01 -6.55
N VAL A 49 11.09 0.58 -5.61
CA VAL A 49 11.41 1.89 -5.02
C VAL A 49 12.45 1.76 -3.90
N VAL A 50 12.39 0.70 -3.10
CA VAL A 50 13.19 0.56 -1.88
C VAL A 50 14.28 -0.52 -1.92
N ARG A 51 14.27 -1.46 -2.87
CA ARG A 51 15.22 -2.59 -2.88
C ARG A 51 15.99 -2.71 -4.18
N ASP A 52 15.29 -3.08 -5.26
CA ASP A 52 15.93 -3.84 -6.34
C ASP A 52 16.53 -2.97 -7.45
N ASN A 53 16.34 -1.64 -7.43
CA ASN A 53 16.73 -0.79 -8.55
C ASN A 53 17.18 0.63 -8.15
N GLY A 54 18.46 0.79 -7.80
CA GLY A 54 19.04 2.06 -7.33
C GLY A 54 19.04 3.21 -8.34
N ASN A 55 18.68 2.96 -9.60
CA ASN A 55 18.53 4.00 -10.63
C ASN A 55 17.12 4.62 -10.65
N ILE A 56 16.15 4.03 -9.93
CA ILE A 56 14.81 4.58 -9.83
C ILE A 56 14.81 5.77 -8.88
N LYS A 57 14.17 6.86 -9.31
CA LYS A 57 13.95 8.06 -8.50
C LYS A 57 12.47 8.18 -8.19
N PHE A 58 12.13 8.53 -6.96
CA PHE A 58 10.75 8.75 -6.52
C PHE A 58 10.64 10.02 -5.68
N LEU A 59 9.44 10.60 -5.65
CA LEU A 59 9.11 11.73 -4.81
C LEU A 59 8.11 11.27 -3.74
N ALA A 60 8.52 11.32 -2.47
CA ALA A 60 7.61 11.22 -1.36
C ALA A 60 7.07 12.62 -1.03
N TYR A 61 5.75 12.76 -0.98
CA TYR A 61 5.08 14.02 -0.65
C TYR A 61 4.17 13.83 0.56
N ASN A 62 4.18 14.80 1.47
CA ASN A 62 3.29 14.88 2.62
C ASN A 62 2.83 16.34 2.77
N ASN A 63 1.53 16.54 3.00
CA ASN A 63 0.95 17.87 3.21
C ASN A 63 1.00 18.30 4.70
N ALA A 64 1.54 17.46 5.59
CA ALA A 64 1.87 17.88 6.95
C ALA A 64 2.91 19.01 6.89
N PRO A 65 2.74 20.09 7.68
CA PRO A 65 3.75 21.13 7.75
C PRO A 65 5.07 20.52 8.20
N PRO A 66 6.22 21.01 7.70
CA PRO A 66 7.51 20.60 8.25
C PRO A 66 7.51 20.87 9.75
N GLY A 67 7.95 19.88 10.54
CA GLY A 67 8.11 20.07 11.97
C GLY A 67 9.01 21.28 12.22
N VAL A 68 8.49 22.28 12.92
CA VAL A 68 9.35 23.35 13.47
C VAL A 68 10.24 22.69 14.52
N PRO A 69 11.57 22.80 14.44
CA PRO A 69 12.48 22.30 15.46
C PRO A 69 12.19 22.87 16.85
#